data_AF-A0AAV9J0E1-F1
#
_entry.id   AF-A0AAV9J0E1-F1
#
_cell.length_a   1.000
_cell.length_b   1.000
_cell.length_c   1.000
_cell.angle_alpha   90.00
_cell.angle_beta   90.00
_cell.angle_gamma   90.00
#
_symmetry.space_group_name_H-M   'P 1'
#
loop_
_entity.id
_entity.type
_entity.pdbx_description
1 polymer ?
#
loop_
_entity_poly.entity_id
_entity_poly.type
_entity_poly.pdbx_seq_one_letter_code
_entity_poly.pdbx_strand_id
1 'polypeptide(L)'
;MPQQKLCLQTVDDVLAYWFDGVTTREERREKMSSHDFFNKMAPKWFMGRDADFIRVQTASAELVHRAGRDELHDGEWATPRGYLALILLTDQFPRSIWRGTAEAYQYDERAQALSAHVVDHGWDKTHFYYAERIFIYLPFEHSERVEHQRRAVELMKNAASDTSWRLWFHNRFGVNVRMAKQHLRIIERFGRFPYRNDVLGRESTPDELRWLASPDLPIFARSQLSEKTRAALAEYKGHAAGDGSAAGRQTNHRSGSSSWTPIKRTAPWLAAATAVGLSATAAYRLYRIRQSQA
;
A
#
# COMPACT_ATOMS: atom_id res chain seq x y z
N MET A 1 20.69 18.56 13.12
CA MET A 1 19.64 17.57 12.80
C MET A 1 19.76 16.45 13.81
N PRO A 2 18.73 16.12 14.60
CA PRO A 2 18.79 14.92 15.45
C PRO A 2 19.02 13.71 14.55
N GLN A 3 19.98 12.85 14.91
CA GLN A 3 20.24 11.61 14.18
C GLN A 3 18.96 10.76 14.17
N GLN A 4 18.48 10.44 12.98
CA GLN A 4 17.35 9.54 12.82
C GLN A 4 17.73 8.17 13.40
N LYS A 5 16.92 7.65 14.33
CA LYS A 5 17.14 6.31 14.89
C LYS A 5 17.23 5.30 13.75
N LEU A 6 18.25 4.44 13.82
CA LEU A 6 18.48 3.43 12.77
C LEU A 6 17.42 2.31 12.81
N CYS A 7 16.94 1.96 14.00
CA CYS A 7 15.92 0.94 14.23
C CYS A 7 14.73 1.58 14.96
N LEU A 8 13.53 1.41 14.40
CA LEU A 8 12.28 1.95 14.93
C LEU A 8 11.71 0.97 15.98
N GLN A 9 11.13 1.49 17.07
CA GLN A 9 10.62 0.65 18.16
C GLN A 9 9.18 0.96 18.58
N THR A 10 8.73 2.20 18.41
CA THR A 10 7.42 2.70 18.88
C THR A 10 6.54 3.17 17.72
N VAL A 11 5.26 3.44 18.01
CA VAL A 11 4.34 4.04 17.02
C VAL A 11 4.87 5.40 16.56
N ASP A 12 5.35 6.22 17.48
CA ASP A 12 5.89 7.54 17.15
C ASP A 12 7.19 7.47 16.35
N ASP A 13 8.07 6.49 16.59
CA ASP A 13 9.25 6.26 15.76
C ASP A 13 8.83 5.99 14.30
N VAL A 14 7.84 5.11 14.08
CA VAL A 14 7.33 4.76 12.74
C VAL A 14 6.71 5.96 12.04
N LEU A 15 5.83 6.68 12.73
CA LEU A 15 5.12 7.82 12.14
C LEU A 15 6.06 9.01 11.91
N ALA A 16 6.97 9.31 12.83
CA ALA A 16 7.98 10.35 12.63
C ALA A 16 8.91 9.99 11.47
N TYR A 17 9.34 8.73 11.35
CA TYR A 17 10.14 8.27 10.23
C TYR A 17 9.39 8.45 8.89
N TRP A 18 8.15 7.98 8.81
CA TRP A 18 7.39 7.97 7.56
C TRP A 18 6.93 9.35 7.11
N PHE A 19 6.61 10.23 8.07
CA PHE A 19 6.05 11.56 7.86
C PHE A 19 7.03 12.69 8.20
N ASP A 20 8.34 12.42 8.14
CA ASP A 20 9.39 13.45 8.23
C ASP A 20 9.33 14.31 9.51
N GLY A 21 9.16 13.63 10.65
CA GLY A 21 9.10 14.22 11.98
C GLY A 21 7.78 14.89 12.33
N VAL A 22 6.78 14.88 11.43
CA VAL A 22 5.49 15.53 11.65
C VAL A 22 4.61 14.67 12.55
N THR A 23 4.62 14.95 13.86
CA THR A 23 3.93 14.13 14.87
C THR A 23 2.81 14.88 15.58
N THR A 24 2.98 16.18 15.86
CA THR A 24 1.98 16.94 16.62
C THR A 24 0.71 17.18 15.80
N ARG A 25 -0.42 17.36 16.49
CA ARG A 25 -1.72 17.63 15.84
C ARG A 25 -1.68 18.90 14.98
N GLU A 26 -0.99 19.93 15.44
CA GLU A 26 -0.87 21.20 14.73
C GLU A 26 -0.04 21.08 13.46
N GLU A 27 1.15 20.48 13.54
CA GLU A 27 1.98 20.30 12.36
C GLU A 27 1.31 19.37 11.34
N ARG A 28 0.61 18.33 11.81
CA ARG A 28 -0.16 17.45 10.93
C ARG A 28 -1.27 18.22 10.21
N ARG A 29 -2.01 19.08 10.93
CA ARG A 29 -3.04 19.96 10.35
C ARG A 29 -2.49 20.85 9.26
N GLU A 30 -1.30 21.37 9.45
CA GLU A 30 -0.64 22.28 8.50
C GLU A 30 -0.04 21.54 7.30
N LYS A 31 0.67 20.43 7.54
CA LYS A 31 1.54 19.79 6.54
C LYS A 31 0.90 18.61 5.83
N MET A 32 0.13 17.75 6.50
CA MET A 32 -0.34 16.47 5.92
C MET A 32 -1.35 16.62 4.79
N SER A 33 -1.87 17.82 4.59
CA SER A 33 -2.76 18.16 3.49
C SER A 33 -2.18 19.30 2.64
N SER A 34 -0.86 19.55 2.68
CA SER A 34 -0.22 20.61 1.88
C SER A 34 0.47 20.05 0.64
N HIS A 35 0.45 20.82 -0.45
CA HIS A 35 1.11 20.43 -1.70
C HIS A 35 2.62 20.22 -1.52
N ASP A 36 3.26 21.12 -0.77
CA ASP A 36 4.71 21.11 -0.58
C ASP A 36 5.18 19.89 0.20
N PHE A 37 4.45 19.52 1.25
CA PHE A 37 4.75 18.32 2.01
C PHE A 37 4.63 17.07 1.13
N PHE A 38 3.57 16.97 0.33
CA PHE A 38 3.42 15.88 -0.62
C PHE A 38 4.52 15.84 -1.68
N ASN A 39 4.89 16.97 -2.27
CA ASN A 39 5.96 17.03 -3.27
C ASN A 39 7.30 16.60 -2.68
N LYS A 40 7.59 16.98 -1.44
CA LYS A 40 8.79 16.57 -0.71
C LYS A 40 8.81 15.05 -0.47
N MET A 41 7.68 14.49 -0.06
CA MET A 41 7.63 13.10 0.42
C MET A 41 7.33 12.06 -0.67
N ALA A 42 6.60 12.42 -1.72
CA ALA A 42 6.21 11.49 -2.78
C ALA A 42 7.40 10.75 -3.43
N PRO A 43 8.58 11.37 -3.67
CA PRO A 43 9.75 10.64 -4.16
C PRO A 43 10.21 9.52 -3.22
N LYS A 44 10.20 9.76 -1.90
CA LYS A 44 10.59 8.77 -0.89
C LYS A 44 9.59 7.62 -0.83
N TRP A 45 8.30 7.94 -0.79
CA TRP A 45 7.23 6.95 -0.66
C TRP A 45 7.05 6.07 -1.91
N PHE A 46 7.10 6.65 -3.11
CA PHE A 46 6.62 5.98 -4.31
C PHE A 46 7.71 5.63 -5.34
N MET A 47 8.93 6.17 -5.23
CA MET A 47 9.99 5.88 -6.19
C MET A 47 10.99 4.81 -5.70
N GLY A 48 11.11 4.61 -4.39
CA GLY A 48 11.90 3.51 -3.82
C GLY A 48 13.40 3.56 -4.13
N ARG A 49 13.99 4.76 -4.26
CA ARG A 49 15.41 4.95 -4.61
C ARG A 49 16.26 5.60 -3.53
N ASP A 50 15.66 5.90 -2.38
CA ASP A 50 16.36 6.54 -1.26
C ASP A 50 17.01 5.47 -0.38
N ALA A 51 18.35 5.38 -0.44
CA ALA A 51 19.11 4.36 0.26
C ALA A 51 19.03 4.52 1.79
N ASP A 52 19.04 5.75 2.30
CA ASP A 52 18.89 6.01 3.73
C ASP A 52 17.50 5.60 4.20
N PHE A 53 16.47 5.93 3.41
CA PHE A 53 15.09 5.52 3.67
C PHE A 53 15.00 4.00 3.75
N ILE A 54 15.56 3.26 2.79
CA ILE A 54 15.53 1.79 2.78
C ILE A 54 16.30 1.22 3.99
N ARG A 55 17.48 1.75 4.33
CA ARG A 55 18.29 1.22 5.43
C ARG A 55 17.54 1.20 6.76
N VAL A 56 16.80 2.25 7.10
CA VAL A 56 16.04 2.32 8.36
C VAL A 56 14.91 1.28 8.37
N GLN A 57 14.25 1.04 7.23
CA GLN A 57 13.22 0.01 7.12
C GLN A 57 13.82 -1.38 7.28
N THR A 58 14.95 -1.66 6.61
CA THR A 58 15.66 -2.93 6.73
C THR A 58 16.11 -3.20 8.17
N ALA A 59 16.66 -2.19 8.85
CA ALA A 59 17.04 -2.29 10.26
C ALA A 59 15.84 -2.45 11.22
N SER A 60 14.61 -2.20 10.73
CA SER A 60 13.36 -2.36 11.47
C SER A 60 12.58 -3.62 11.04
N ALA A 61 13.21 -4.56 10.33
CA ALA A 61 12.55 -5.77 9.81
C ALA A 61 11.92 -6.63 10.91
N GLU A 62 12.52 -6.71 12.10
CA GLU A 62 11.89 -7.44 13.22
C GLU A 62 10.58 -6.77 13.66
N LEU A 63 10.52 -5.44 13.73
CA LEU A 63 9.28 -4.72 14.05
C LEU A 63 8.19 -5.00 13.01
N VAL A 64 8.57 -5.09 11.73
CA VAL A 64 7.67 -5.50 10.64
C VAL A 64 7.14 -6.92 10.86
N HIS A 65 8.01 -7.87 11.22
CA HIS A 65 7.59 -9.24 11.51
C HIS A 65 6.64 -9.30 12.71
N ARG A 66 6.93 -8.58 13.80
CA ARG A 66 6.04 -8.49 14.98
C ARG A 66 4.67 -7.93 14.61
N ALA A 67 4.61 -6.86 13.81
CA ALA A 67 3.35 -6.30 13.30
C ALA A 67 2.58 -7.31 12.43
N GLY A 68 3.29 -8.04 11.56
CA GLY A 68 2.72 -9.06 10.69
C GLY A 68 2.20 -10.29 11.44
N ARG A 69 2.84 -10.67 12.56
CA ARG A 69 2.41 -11.77 13.46
C ARG A 69 1.37 -11.36 14.50
N ASP A 70 0.89 -10.11 14.45
CA ASP A 70 -0.06 -9.55 15.40
C ASP A 70 0.44 -9.51 16.86
N GLU A 71 1.75 -9.33 17.06
CA GLU A 71 2.38 -9.19 18.39
C GLU A 71 2.36 -7.74 18.91
N LEU A 72 1.84 -6.81 18.11
CA LEU A 72 1.72 -5.39 18.41
C LEU A 72 0.23 -4.99 18.38
N HIS A 73 -0.50 -5.26 19.46
CA HIS A 73 -1.97 -5.13 19.50
C HIS A 73 -2.51 -4.39 20.74
N ASP A 74 -1.65 -3.93 21.64
CA ASP A 74 -2.02 -3.25 22.89
C ASP A 74 -1.36 -1.86 23.01
N GLY A 75 -1.68 -1.15 24.10
CA GLY A 75 -1.07 0.14 24.43
C GLY A 75 -1.16 1.17 23.30
N GLU A 76 -0.01 1.73 22.89
CA GLU A 76 0.07 2.71 21.80
C GLU A 76 -0.39 2.16 20.44
N TRP A 77 -0.25 0.84 20.22
CA TRP A 77 -0.62 0.16 18.97
C TRP A 77 -2.13 0.01 18.81
N ALA A 78 -2.88 0.00 19.92
CA ALA A 78 -4.35 -0.06 19.95
C ALA A 78 -5.04 1.30 19.80
N THR A 79 -4.36 2.30 19.23
CA THR A 79 -4.90 3.64 18.97
C THR A 79 -5.05 3.89 17.47
N PRO A 80 -5.87 4.87 17.01
CA PRO A 80 -5.93 5.18 15.58
C PRO A 80 -4.54 5.36 14.95
N ARG A 81 -3.66 6.15 15.58
CA ARG A 81 -2.27 6.35 15.11
C ARG A 81 -1.46 5.06 15.12
N GLY A 82 -1.64 4.21 16.13
CA GLY A 82 -1.06 2.87 16.19
C GLY A 82 -1.47 2.01 14.98
N TYR A 83 -2.75 1.99 14.63
CA TYR A 83 -3.23 1.29 13.43
C TYR A 83 -2.60 1.81 12.14
N LEU A 84 -2.43 3.13 11.99
CA LEU A 84 -1.70 3.68 10.84
C LEU A 84 -0.25 3.17 10.81
N ALA A 85 0.45 3.16 11.94
CA ALA A 85 1.80 2.62 12.01
C ALA A 85 1.85 1.13 11.64
N LEU A 86 0.90 0.32 12.13
CA LEU A 86 0.79 -1.10 11.76
C LEU A 86 0.52 -1.29 10.27
N ILE A 87 -0.34 -0.45 9.67
CA ILE A 87 -0.59 -0.45 8.22
C ILE A 87 0.71 -0.16 7.45
N LEU A 88 1.48 0.84 7.86
CA LEU A 88 2.77 1.14 7.22
C LEU A 88 3.76 -0.03 7.34
N LEU A 89 3.87 -0.62 8.53
CA LEU A 89 4.75 -1.76 8.79
C LEU A 89 4.34 -3.02 8.00
N THR A 90 3.06 -3.22 7.74
CA THR A 90 2.55 -4.43 7.07
C THR A 90 2.29 -4.27 5.58
N ASP A 91 2.13 -3.04 5.08
CA ASP A 91 1.89 -2.76 3.67
C ASP A 91 3.11 -2.12 2.99
N GLN A 92 3.61 -1.02 3.54
CA GLN A 92 4.62 -0.19 2.87
C GLN A 92 6.05 -0.73 3.05
N PHE A 93 6.42 -1.07 4.29
CA PHE A 93 7.76 -1.55 4.61
C PHE A 93 8.11 -2.85 3.87
N PRO A 94 7.23 -3.87 3.79
CA PRO A 94 7.57 -5.12 3.10
C PRO A 94 7.91 -4.92 1.62
N ARG A 95 7.18 -4.02 0.94
CA ARG A 95 7.39 -3.66 -0.47
C ARG A 95 8.72 -2.96 -0.73
N SER A 96 9.34 -2.41 0.32
CA SER A 96 10.64 -1.75 0.26
C SER A 96 11.77 -2.72 0.65
N ILE A 97 11.63 -3.40 1.80
CA ILE A 97 12.63 -4.30 2.38
C ILE A 97 12.86 -5.52 1.47
N TRP A 98 11.78 -6.12 0.98
CA TRP A 98 11.82 -7.36 0.18
C TRP A 98 11.37 -7.11 -1.26
N ARG A 99 11.72 -5.94 -1.82
CA ARG A 99 11.34 -5.56 -3.18
C ARG A 99 11.74 -6.63 -4.19
N GLY A 100 10.79 -7.03 -5.04
CA GLY A 100 11.03 -7.99 -6.11
C GLY A 100 11.00 -9.46 -5.67
N THR A 101 10.54 -9.74 -4.45
CA THR A 101 10.36 -11.12 -3.93
C THR A 101 8.91 -11.35 -3.47
N ALA A 102 8.57 -12.59 -3.09
CA ALA A 102 7.22 -12.95 -2.61
C ALA A 102 6.90 -12.29 -1.25
N GLU A 103 7.92 -12.14 -0.43
CA GLU A 103 7.94 -11.61 0.94
C GLU A 103 7.43 -10.17 0.99
N ALA A 104 7.52 -9.42 -0.11
CA ALA A 104 6.93 -8.09 -0.23
C ALA A 104 5.41 -8.06 -0.02
N TYR A 105 4.73 -9.20 -0.21
CA TYR A 105 3.26 -9.32 -0.16
C TYR A 105 2.77 -10.15 1.02
N GLN A 106 3.68 -10.65 1.87
CA GLN A 106 3.36 -11.65 2.88
C GLN A 106 2.36 -11.19 3.95
N TYR A 107 2.24 -9.87 4.16
CA TYR A 107 1.36 -9.27 5.17
C TYR A 107 0.18 -8.51 4.56
N ASP A 108 -0.08 -8.65 3.25
CA ASP A 108 -1.15 -7.93 2.55
C ASP A 108 -2.53 -8.18 3.21
N GLU A 109 -2.82 -9.42 3.65
CA GLU A 109 -4.08 -9.73 4.34
C GLU A 109 -4.20 -9.02 5.70
N ARG A 110 -3.10 -8.94 6.47
CA ARG A 110 -3.06 -8.23 7.76
C ARG A 110 -3.27 -6.72 7.55
N ALA A 111 -2.58 -6.14 6.58
CA ALA A 111 -2.73 -4.73 6.23
C ALA A 111 -4.15 -4.38 5.78
N GLN A 112 -4.79 -5.26 5.00
CA GLN A 112 -6.19 -5.11 4.59
C GLN A 112 -7.14 -5.14 5.80
N ALA A 113 -6.95 -6.06 6.74
CA ALA A 113 -7.77 -6.14 7.95
C ALA A 113 -7.61 -4.91 8.85
N LEU A 114 -6.38 -4.42 9.04
CA LEU A 114 -6.10 -3.19 9.78
C LEU A 114 -6.77 -1.97 9.12
N SER A 115 -6.67 -1.87 7.80
CA SER A 115 -7.28 -0.77 7.03
C SER A 115 -8.80 -0.79 7.10
N ALA A 116 -9.41 -1.97 6.99
CA ALA A 116 -10.84 -2.16 7.18
C ALA A 116 -11.26 -1.69 8.57
N HIS A 117 -10.55 -2.09 9.63
CA HIS A 117 -10.85 -1.63 10.98
C HIS A 117 -10.85 -0.10 11.09
N VAL A 118 -9.82 0.58 10.58
CA VAL A 118 -9.73 2.05 10.64
C VAL A 118 -10.87 2.73 9.88
N VAL A 119 -11.22 2.23 8.69
CA VAL A 119 -12.28 2.82 7.86
C VAL A 119 -13.68 2.53 8.41
N ASP A 120 -13.93 1.32 8.90
CA ASP A 120 -15.23 0.90 9.43
C ASP A 120 -15.59 1.65 10.72
N HIS A 121 -14.58 2.04 11.53
CA HIS A 121 -14.75 2.93 12.68
C HIS A 121 -14.85 4.42 12.30
N GLY A 122 -14.67 4.77 11.03
CA GLY A 122 -14.62 6.16 10.56
C GLY A 122 -13.41 6.94 11.09
N TRP A 123 -12.38 6.26 11.58
CA TRP A 123 -11.18 6.88 12.11
C TRP A 123 -10.37 7.56 11.02
N ASP A 124 -10.36 7.00 9.82
CA ASP A 124 -9.77 7.60 8.61
C ASP A 124 -10.23 9.05 8.39
N LYS A 125 -11.50 9.36 8.68
CA LYS A 125 -12.08 10.70 8.49
C LYS A 125 -11.96 11.59 9.73
N THR A 126 -11.96 11.01 10.92
CA THR A 126 -12.04 11.75 12.19
C THR A 126 -10.67 12.06 12.80
N HIS A 127 -9.64 11.26 12.48
CA HIS A 127 -8.32 11.35 13.11
C HIS A 127 -7.18 11.68 12.15
N PHE A 128 -7.40 11.61 10.83
CA PHE A 128 -6.34 11.66 9.84
C PHE A 128 -6.51 12.72 8.76
N TYR A 129 -5.36 13.18 8.28
CA TYR A 129 -5.24 14.14 7.20
C TYR A 129 -4.98 13.42 5.87
N TYR A 130 -5.01 14.17 4.77
CA TYR A 130 -5.03 13.58 3.43
C TYR A 130 -3.85 12.61 3.13
N ALA A 131 -2.62 12.95 3.51
CA ALA A 131 -1.45 12.06 3.38
C ALA A 131 -1.62 10.72 4.09
N GLU A 132 -2.06 10.75 5.33
CA GLU A 132 -2.23 9.56 6.15
C GLU A 132 -3.36 8.67 5.63
N ARG A 133 -4.46 9.29 5.16
CA ARG A 133 -5.60 8.58 4.55
C ARG A 133 -5.20 7.77 3.33
N ILE A 134 -4.30 8.28 2.49
CA ILE A 134 -3.81 7.50 1.33
C ILE A 134 -3.20 6.18 1.81
N PHE A 135 -2.33 6.21 2.82
CA PHE A 135 -1.69 5.00 3.34
C PHE A 135 -2.67 4.04 4.01
N ILE A 136 -3.75 4.55 4.62
CA ILE A 136 -4.85 3.72 5.14
C ILE A 136 -5.60 3.02 3.99
N TYR A 137 -5.65 3.61 2.80
CA TYR A 137 -6.44 3.08 1.69
C TYR A 137 -5.64 2.17 0.75
N LEU A 138 -4.32 2.33 0.68
CA LEU A 138 -3.44 1.55 -0.19
C LEU A 138 -3.56 0.03 -0.02
N PRO A 139 -3.75 -0.54 1.19
CA PRO A 139 -3.95 -1.99 1.32
C PRO A 139 -5.14 -2.54 0.53
N PHE A 140 -6.21 -1.76 0.34
CA PHE A 140 -7.30 -2.15 -0.55
C PHE A 140 -6.89 -2.11 -2.03
N GLU A 141 -6.14 -1.09 -2.44
CA GLU A 141 -5.57 -0.94 -3.79
C GLU A 141 -4.56 -2.05 -4.11
N HIS A 142 -3.93 -2.63 -3.09
CA HIS A 142 -3.01 -3.75 -3.24
C HIS A 142 -3.66 -5.13 -3.20
N SER A 143 -4.95 -5.23 -2.89
CA SER A 143 -5.66 -6.51 -2.83
C SER A 143 -6.02 -7.02 -4.22
N GLU A 144 -5.93 -8.33 -4.45
CA GLU A 144 -6.40 -8.97 -5.69
C GLU A 144 -7.92 -9.25 -5.67
N ARG A 145 -8.68 -8.60 -4.77
CA ARG A 145 -10.14 -8.69 -4.68
C ARG A 145 -10.80 -7.48 -5.30
N VAL A 146 -11.74 -7.70 -6.24
CA VAL A 146 -12.39 -6.60 -6.98
C VAL A 146 -13.21 -5.68 -6.06
N GLU A 147 -13.79 -6.21 -4.98
CA GLU A 147 -14.55 -5.40 -4.01
C GLU A 147 -13.63 -4.43 -3.27
N HIS A 148 -12.41 -4.89 -2.91
CA HIS A 148 -11.40 -4.04 -2.30
C HIS A 148 -10.95 -2.95 -3.27
N GLN A 149 -10.74 -3.28 -4.55
CA GLN A 149 -10.37 -2.30 -5.57
C GLN A 149 -11.43 -1.20 -5.74
N ARG A 150 -12.71 -1.58 -5.80
CA ARG A 150 -13.82 -0.61 -5.88
C ARG A 150 -13.85 0.28 -4.65
N ARG A 151 -13.71 -0.31 -3.46
CA ARG A 151 -13.62 0.41 -2.18
C ARG A 151 -12.45 1.39 -2.15
N ALA A 152 -11.26 1.00 -2.64
CA ALA A 152 -10.10 1.87 -2.74
C ALA A 152 -10.39 3.10 -3.61
N VAL A 153 -10.99 2.90 -4.79
CA VAL A 153 -11.36 4.00 -5.70
C VAL A 153 -12.33 4.98 -5.04
N GLU A 154 -13.34 4.47 -4.33
CA GLU A 154 -14.30 5.32 -3.60
C GLU A 154 -13.65 6.11 -2.47
N LEU A 155 -12.82 5.46 -1.65
CA LEU A 155 -12.12 6.10 -0.55
C LEU A 155 -11.17 7.21 -1.03
N MET A 156 -10.40 6.93 -2.09
CA MET A 156 -9.51 7.92 -2.69
C MET A 156 -10.28 9.11 -3.29
N LYS A 157 -11.42 8.87 -3.95
CA LYS A 157 -12.29 9.95 -4.45
C LYS A 157 -12.80 10.82 -3.30
N ASN A 158 -13.32 10.20 -2.25
CA ASN A 158 -13.87 10.89 -1.09
C ASN A 158 -12.80 11.74 -0.37
N ALA A 159 -11.58 11.22 -0.24
CA ALA A 159 -10.47 11.99 0.33
C ALA A 159 -10.06 13.16 -0.56
N ALA A 160 -10.06 12.99 -1.89
CA ALA A 160 -9.72 14.05 -2.84
C ALA A 160 -10.80 15.14 -2.93
N SER A 161 -12.07 14.82 -2.62
CA SER A 161 -13.19 15.77 -2.63
C SER A 161 -13.39 16.53 -1.31
N ASP A 162 -12.64 16.17 -0.27
CA ASP A 162 -12.78 16.78 1.05
C ASP A 162 -12.24 18.22 1.03
N THR A 163 -13.15 19.19 1.14
CA THR A 163 -12.85 20.63 1.00
C THR A 163 -12.36 21.29 2.30
N SER A 164 -12.33 20.53 3.41
CA SER A 164 -11.82 21.02 4.70
C SER A 164 -10.31 21.28 4.70
N TRP A 165 -9.64 20.83 3.64
CA TRP A 165 -8.23 21.04 3.43
C TRP A 165 -7.96 22.43 2.82
N ARG A 166 -6.85 23.07 3.21
CA ARG A 166 -6.31 24.30 2.58
C ARG A 166 -5.78 24.04 1.15
N LEU A 167 -6.57 23.33 0.35
CA LEU A 167 -6.22 22.70 -0.93
C LEU A 167 -7.02 23.29 -2.09
N TRP A 168 -7.26 24.60 -2.06
CA TRP A 168 -7.97 25.28 -3.14
C TRP A 168 -7.15 25.34 -4.45
N PHE A 169 -5.85 25.03 -4.39
CA PHE A 169 -5.02 24.84 -5.56
C PHE A 169 -4.42 23.43 -5.54
N HIS A 170 -4.76 22.63 -6.56
CA HIS A 170 -3.88 21.74 -7.32
C HIS A 170 -4.53 20.39 -7.70
N ASN A 171 -4.62 20.21 -9.01
CA ASN A 171 -5.01 19.04 -9.82
C ASN A 171 -4.14 17.76 -9.58
N ARG A 172 -3.38 17.68 -8.48
CA ARG A 172 -2.48 16.55 -8.17
C ARG A 172 -3.19 15.44 -7.40
N PHE A 173 -4.30 15.71 -6.70
CA PHE A 173 -5.09 14.68 -5.99
C PHE A 173 -5.82 13.71 -6.91
N GLY A 174 -6.01 14.10 -8.18
CA GLY A 174 -6.41 13.18 -9.22
C GLY A 174 -5.40 12.05 -9.46
N VAL A 175 -4.14 12.17 -9.04
CA VAL A 175 -3.13 11.11 -9.21
C VAL A 175 -3.52 9.86 -8.44
N ASN A 176 -3.83 9.94 -7.15
CA ASN A 176 -4.17 8.75 -6.35
C ASN A 176 -5.47 8.11 -6.84
N VAL A 177 -6.48 8.92 -7.19
CA VAL A 177 -7.72 8.41 -7.80
C VAL A 177 -7.43 7.73 -9.15
N ARG A 178 -6.53 8.27 -9.97
CA ARG A 178 -6.11 7.64 -11.24
C ARG A 178 -5.37 6.32 -10.99
N MET A 179 -4.48 6.26 -9.99
CA MET A 179 -3.74 5.05 -9.63
C MET A 179 -4.69 3.96 -9.11
N ALA A 180 -5.60 4.28 -8.21
CA ALA A 180 -6.63 3.34 -7.73
C ALA A 180 -7.49 2.82 -8.89
N LYS A 181 -7.89 3.68 -9.84
CA LYS A 181 -8.61 3.25 -11.06
C LYS A 181 -7.76 2.36 -11.97
N GLN A 182 -6.44 2.58 -12.04
CA GLN A 182 -5.54 1.72 -12.82
C GLN A 182 -5.43 0.34 -12.19
N HIS A 183 -5.27 0.24 -10.87
CA HIS A 183 -5.28 -1.04 -10.15
C HIS A 183 -6.61 -1.79 -10.33
N LEU A 184 -7.74 -1.09 -10.18
CA LEU A 184 -9.07 -1.68 -10.40
C LEU A 184 -9.18 -2.29 -11.80
N ARG A 185 -8.77 -1.57 -12.86
CA ARG A 185 -8.83 -2.10 -14.24
C ARG A 185 -7.98 -3.35 -14.44
N ILE A 186 -6.85 -3.48 -13.75
CA ILE A 186 -6.00 -4.67 -13.83
C ILE A 186 -6.74 -5.86 -13.21
N ILE A 187 -7.33 -5.67 -12.02
CA ILE A 187 -8.09 -6.71 -11.32
C ILE A 187 -9.38 -7.07 -12.06
N GLU A 188 -10.10 -6.10 -12.64
CA GLU A 188 -11.28 -6.37 -13.47
C GLU A 188 -10.93 -7.18 -14.73
N ARG A 189 -9.74 -6.97 -15.31
CA ARG A 189 -9.30 -7.70 -16.50
C ARG A 189 -8.76 -9.10 -16.19
N PHE A 190 -7.92 -9.23 -15.17
CA PHE A 190 -7.15 -10.46 -14.93
C PHE A 190 -7.53 -11.21 -13.65
N GLY A 191 -8.34 -10.61 -12.77
CA GLY A 191 -8.66 -11.15 -11.45
C GLY A 191 -7.48 -11.15 -10.46
N ARG A 192 -6.30 -10.69 -10.88
CA ARG A 192 -5.04 -10.67 -10.12
C ARG A 192 -4.07 -9.65 -10.72
N PHE A 193 -2.92 -9.44 -10.10
CA PHE A 193 -1.83 -8.60 -10.63
C PHE A 193 -0.80 -9.46 -11.38
N PRO A 194 -0.77 -9.42 -12.73
CA PRO A 194 0.10 -10.32 -13.49
C PRO A 194 1.60 -10.11 -13.23
N TYR A 195 2.00 -8.88 -12.89
CA TYR A 195 3.38 -8.56 -12.55
C TYR A 195 3.88 -9.21 -11.25
N ARG A 196 2.97 -9.79 -10.44
CA ARG A 196 3.34 -10.59 -9.26
C ARG A 196 3.48 -12.08 -9.57
N ASN A 197 3.13 -12.54 -10.77
CA ASN A 197 3.03 -13.97 -11.08
C ASN A 197 4.34 -14.71 -10.83
N ASP A 198 5.46 -14.22 -11.36
CA ASP A 198 6.76 -14.89 -11.22
C ASP A 198 7.21 -15.02 -9.76
N VAL A 199 7.15 -13.92 -9.01
CA VAL A 199 7.56 -13.90 -7.59
C VAL A 199 6.61 -14.72 -6.69
N LEU A 200 5.35 -14.88 -7.08
CA LEU A 200 4.38 -15.73 -6.39
C LEU A 200 4.32 -17.17 -6.94
N GLY A 201 5.19 -17.55 -7.89
CA GLY A 201 5.21 -18.89 -8.47
C GLY A 201 3.98 -19.25 -9.32
N ARG A 202 3.26 -18.25 -9.86
CA ARG A 202 2.09 -18.43 -10.71
C ARG A 202 2.49 -18.45 -12.18
N GLU A 203 1.90 -19.34 -12.96
CA GLU A 203 2.03 -19.31 -14.42
C GLU A 203 1.24 -18.12 -15.00
N SER A 204 1.85 -17.39 -15.92
CA SER A 204 1.20 -16.28 -16.63
C SER A 204 0.53 -16.78 -17.91
N THR A 205 -0.71 -16.35 -18.13
CA THR A 205 -1.45 -16.63 -19.36
C THR A 205 -0.84 -15.85 -20.55
N PRO A 206 -1.12 -16.26 -21.79
CA PRO A 206 -0.68 -15.51 -22.98
C PRO A 206 -1.17 -14.05 -22.99
N ASP A 207 -2.37 -13.77 -22.47
CA ASP A 207 -2.90 -12.39 -22.43
C ASP A 207 -2.18 -11.53 -21.38
N GLU A 208 -1.87 -12.11 -20.22
CA GLU A 208 -1.06 -11.47 -19.19
C GLU A 208 0.34 -11.13 -19.72
N LEU A 209 0.99 -12.06 -20.43
CA LEU A 209 2.32 -11.83 -21.03
C LEU A 209 2.31 -10.71 -22.07
N ARG A 210 1.31 -10.68 -22.95
CA ARG A 210 1.14 -9.58 -23.92
C ARG A 210 0.95 -8.24 -23.22
N TRP A 211 0.13 -8.20 -22.17
CA TRP A 211 -0.09 -6.98 -21.41
C TRP A 211 1.18 -6.53 -20.66
N LEU A 212 1.94 -7.45 -20.07
CA LEU A 212 3.22 -7.16 -19.43
C LEU A 212 4.26 -6.63 -20.43
N ALA A 213 4.23 -7.08 -21.68
CA ALA A 213 5.08 -6.57 -22.75
C ALA A 213 4.62 -5.21 -23.31
N SER A 214 3.36 -4.81 -23.06
CA SER A 214 2.77 -3.63 -23.68
C SER A 214 3.44 -2.31 -23.26
N PRO A 215 3.44 -1.28 -24.14
CA PRO A 215 3.91 0.06 -23.77
C PRO A 215 3.03 0.71 -22.69
N ASP A 216 1.76 0.30 -22.61
CA ASP A 216 0.74 0.81 -21.68
C ASP A 216 0.87 0.26 -20.26
N LEU A 217 1.86 -0.61 -19.99
CA LEU A 217 2.12 -1.14 -18.66
C LEU A 217 2.38 0.03 -17.68
N PRO A 218 1.52 0.20 -16.65
CA PRO A 218 1.66 1.30 -15.69
C PRO A 218 3.03 1.30 -15.00
N ILE A 219 3.53 2.48 -14.65
CA ILE A 219 4.86 2.65 -14.06
C ILE A 219 5.02 1.83 -12.77
N PHE A 220 3.99 1.79 -11.92
CA PHE A 220 4.01 0.99 -10.69
C PHE A 220 4.07 -0.52 -10.97
N ALA A 221 3.43 -1.01 -12.03
CA ALA A 221 3.47 -2.42 -12.39
C ALA A 221 4.86 -2.77 -12.94
N ARG A 222 5.45 -1.87 -13.74
CA ARG A 222 6.80 -2.00 -14.30
C ARG A 222 7.88 -2.05 -13.21
N SER A 223 7.75 -1.25 -12.16
CA SER A 223 8.72 -1.20 -11.06
C SER A 223 8.70 -2.46 -10.18
N GLN A 224 7.68 -3.31 -10.30
CA GLN A 224 7.50 -4.53 -9.51
C GLN A 224 7.88 -5.81 -10.26
N LEU A 225 8.20 -5.73 -11.55
CA LEU A 225 8.62 -6.91 -12.32
C LEU A 225 9.89 -7.52 -11.70
N SER A 226 9.97 -8.85 -11.67
CA SER A 226 11.22 -9.53 -11.32
C SER A 226 12.26 -9.35 -12.43
N GLU A 227 13.53 -9.58 -12.12
CA GLU A 227 14.60 -9.60 -13.12
C GLU A 227 14.34 -10.66 -14.19
N LYS A 228 13.91 -11.86 -13.77
CA LYS A 228 13.50 -12.94 -14.67
C LYS A 228 12.37 -12.52 -15.61
N THR A 229 11.33 -11.86 -15.10
CA THR A 229 10.22 -11.37 -15.93
C THR A 229 10.70 -10.29 -16.90
N ARG A 230 11.55 -9.36 -16.46
CA ARG A 230 12.13 -8.33 -17.34
C ARG A 230 12.95 -8.94 -18.47
N ALA A 231 13.80 -9.93 -18.17
CA ALA A 231 14.61 -10.63 -19.17
C ALA A 231 13.72 -11.34 -20.21
N ALA A 232 12.72 -12.11 -19.75
CA ALA A 232 11.79 -12.82 -20.63
C ALA A 232 10.99 -11.85 -21.54
N LEU A 233 10.58 -10.69 -21.02
CA LEU A 233 9.86 -9.69 -21.82
C LEU A 233 10.76 -8.97 -22.82
N ALA A 234 12.05 -8.81 -22.53
CA ALA A 234 13.02 -8.24 -23.48
C ALA A 234 13.22 -9.19 -24.68
N GLU A 235 13.36 -10.49 -24.43
CA GLU A 235 13.40 -11.52 -25.47
C GLU A 235 12.10 -11.53 -26.28
N TYR A 236 10.93 -11.47 -25.61
CA TYR A 236 9.63 -11.41 -26.29
C TYR A 236 9.50 -10.20 -27.23
N LYS A 237 10.00 -9.03 -26.81
CA LYS A 237 10.03 -7.82 -27.66
C LYS A 237 11.02 -7.94 -28.82
N GLY A 238 12.16 -8.60 -28.60
CA GLY A 238 13.13 -8.90 -29.66
C GLY A 238 12.55 -9.80 -30.74
N HIS A 239 11.82 -10.85 -30.35
CA HIS A 239 11.12 -11.75 -31.29
C HIS A 239 9.89 -11.11 -31.93
N ALA A 240 9.16 -10.22 -31.23
CA ALA A 240 8.05 -9.48 -31.84
C ALA A 240 8.51 -8.39 -32.82
N ALA A 241 9.74 -7.89 -32.69
CA ALA A 241 10.37 -6.94 -33.61
C ALA A 241 11.17 -7.61 -34.74
N GLY A 242 11.47 -8.91 -34.61
CA GLY A 242 12.20 -9.72 -35.57
C GLY A 242 11.41 -10.96 -36.00
N ASP A 243 10.76 -10.83 -37.16
CA ASP A 243 10.25 -11.88 -38.03
C ASP A 243 8.99 -12.68 -37.66
N GLY A 244 8.10 -12.75 -38.67
CA GLY A 244 7.43 -14.01 -38.96
C GLY A 244 8.49 -15.06 -39.31
N SER A 245 8.85 -15.92 -38.38
CA SER A 245 9.03 -17.36 -38.59
C SER A 245 9.36 -18.03 -37.26
N ALA A 246 8.89 -19.28 -37.14
CA ALA A 246 8.83 -20.07 -35.93
C ALA A 246 10.19 -20.50 -35.37
N ALA A 247 10.24 -20.79 -34.08
CA ALA A 247 10.48 -22.13 -33.53
C ALA A 247 10.74 -22.07 -32.02
N GLY A 248 10.06 -22.92 -31.27
CA GLY A 248 10.23 -23.04 -29.83
C GLY A 248 11.66 -23.40 -29.43
N ARG A 249 12.09 -22.83 -28.31
CA ARG A 249 13.27 -23.31 -27.60
C ARG A 249 13.00 -23.19 -26.10
N GLN A 250 12.89 -24.34 -25.43
CA GLN A 250 12.90 -24.43 -23.98
C GLN A 250 14.29 -24.01 -23.49
N THR A 251 14.38 -22.92 -22.75
CA THR A 251 15.57 -22.57 -21.99
C THR A 251 15.36 -22.96 -20.53
N ASN A 252 16.19 -23.88 -20.08
CA ASN A 252 16.24 -24.37 -18.72
C ASN A 252 17.20 -23.47 -17.95
N HIS A 253 16.67 -22.57 -17.11
CA HIS A 253 17.50 -21.72 -16.25
C HIS A 253 17.03 -21.76 -14.79
N ARG A 254 18.00 -22.05 -13.92
CA ARG A 254 17.87 -22.21 -12.46
C ARG A 254 17.24 -20.97 -11.84
N SER A 255 16.07 -21.15 -11.22
CA SER A 255 15.51 -20.24 -10.24
C SER A 255 16.41 -20.18 -9.02
N GLY A 256 16.86 -18.99 -8.62
CA GLY A 256 17.18 -18.74 -7.21
C GLY A 256 15.87 -18.85 -6.44
N SER A 257 15.59 -20.02 -5.87
CA SER A 257 14.44 -20.21 -4.99
C SER A 257 14.67 -19.34 -3.75
N SER A 258 13.78 -18.39 -3.47
CA SER A 258 13.71 -17.85 -2.11
C SER A 258 13.49 -19.03 -1.16
N SER A 259 14.30 -19.10 -0.10
CA SER A 259 14.12 -20.07 1.00
C SER A 259 12.94 -19.72 1.90
N TRP A 260 12.25 -18.61 1.62
CA TRP A 260 11.08 -18.18 2.37
C TRP A 260 9.93 -19.15 2.16
N THR A 261 9.45 -19.66 3.29
CA THR A 261 8.20 -20.41 3.39
C THR A 261 7.15 -19.47 3.96
N PRO A 262 5.96 -19.36 3.36
CA PRO A 262 4.88 -18.57 3.93
C PRO A 262 4.64 -18.95 5.39
N ILE A 263 4.50 -17.95 6.26
CA ILE A 263 4.07 -18.18 7.64
C ILE A 263 2.71 -18.89 7.57
N LYS A 264 2.64 -20.13 8.07
CA LYS A 264 1.42 -20.94 8.01
C LYS A 264 0.29 -20.21 8.73
N ARG A 265 -0.78 -19.96 7.98
CA ARG A 265 -2.03 -19.33 8.43
C ARG A 265 -2.58 -20.05 9.67
N THR A 266 -2.65 -19.36 10.80
CA THR A 266 -3.60 -19.68 11.88
C THR A 266 -4.35 -18.39 12.19
N ALA A 267 -5.57 -18.26 11.67
CA ALA A 267 -6.39 -17.07 11.88
C ALA A 267 -7.58 -17.41 12.79
N PRO A 268 -7.48 -17.22 14.10
CA PRO A 268 -8.65 -17.22 14.99
C PRO A 268 -9.50 -15.94 14.89
N TRP A 269 -9.12 -14.95 14.08
CA TRP A 269 -9.55 -13.55 14.22
C TRP A 269 -10.85 -13.13 13.50
N LEU A 270 -11.70 -14.07 13.07
CA LEU A 270 -12.94 -13.74 12.33
C LEU A 270 -14.21 -13.65 13.19
N ALA A 271 -14.13 -13.88 14.51
CA ALA A 271 -15.33 -14.10 15.32
C ALA A 271 -15.93 -12.87 16.04
N ALA A 272 -15.31 -11.67 16.02
CA ALA A 272 -15.71 -10.60 16.95
C ALA A 272 -16.23 -9.28 16.34
N ALA A 273 -16.41 -9.15 15.02
CA ALA A 273 -16.74 -7.84 14.41
C ALA A 273 -18.14 -7.72 13.79
N THR A 274 -19.09 -8.59 14.16
CA THR A 274 -20.50 -8.46 13.76
C THR A 274 -21.39 -8.12 14.95
N ALA A 275 -21.33 -6.87 15.42
CA ALA A 275 -22.44 -6.26 16.16
C ALA A 275 -22.28 -4.73 16.21
N VAL A 276 -23.41 -4.04 16.11
CA VAL A 276 -23.60 -2.58 16.16
C VAL A 276 -23.42 -1.83 14.83
N GLY A 277 -24.36 -2.08 13.92
CA GLY A 277 -24.68 -1.16 12.85
C GLY A 277 -25.41 0.07 13.40
N LEU A 278 -24.70 1.20 13.51
CA LEU A 278 -25.30 2.52 13.50
C LEU A 278 -24.81 3.22 12.23
N SER A 279 -25.75 3.57 11.35
CA SER A 279 -25.45 4.25 10.08
C SER A 279 -24.63 5.52 10.31
N ALA A 280 -23.65 5.79 9.43
CA ALA A 280 -22.76 6.95 9.48
C ALA A 280 -23.51 8.31 9.60
N THR A 281 -24.76 8.36 9.15
CA THR A 281 -25.65 9.51 9.25
C THR A 281 -26.07 9.82 10.70
N ALA A 282 -26.21 8.80 11.55
CA ALA A 282 -26.58 8.96 12.95
C ALA A 282 -25.41 9.47 13.81
N ALA A 283 -24.20 8.94 13.58
CA ALA A 283 -22.98 9.39 14.26
C ALA A 283 -22.65 10.87 13.94
N TYR A 284 -22.83 11.29 12.69
CA TYR A 284 -22.60 12.67 12.27
C TYR A 284 -23.62 13.66 12.87
N ARG A 285 -24.90 13.26 13.02
CA ARG A 285 -25.92 14.08 13.70
C ARG A 285 -25.61 14.28 15.19
N LEU A 286 -25.17 13.23 15.88
CA LEU A 286 -24.82 13.32 17.29
C LEU A 286 -23.59 14.21 17.54
N TYR A 287 -22.59 14.15 16.65
CA TYR A 287 -21.43 15.05 16.70
C TYR A 287 -21.83 16.53 16.55
N ARG A 288 -22.73 16.84 15.61
CA ARG A 288 -23.24 18.21 15.37
C ARG A 288 -24.02 18.78 16.56
N ILE A 289 -24.83 17.96 17.22
CA ILE A 289 -25.62 18.40 18.39
C ILE A 289 -24.70 18.78 19.55
N ARG A 290 -23.60 18.02 19.75
CA ARG A 290 -22.64 18.25 20.82
C ARG A 290 -21.81 19.52 20.64
N GLN A 291 -21.59 19.95 19.40
CA GLN A 291 -20.87 21.20 19.07
C GLN A 291 -21.76 22.46 19.15
N SER A 292 -23.09 22.32 19.19
CA SER A 292 -24.02 23.45 19.33
C SER A 292 -24.40 23.77 20.77
N GLN A 293 -23.90 23.01 21.75
CA GLN A 293 -24.20 23.17 23.17
C GLN A 293 -22.95 23.46 24.03
N ALA A 294 -21.81 23.75 23.40
CA ALA A 294 -20.57 24.19 24.03
C ALA A 294 -20.18 25.56 23.44
#